data_AF-A0A382XZK3-F1
#
_entry.id   AF-A0A382XZK3-F1
#
_cell.length_a   1.000
_cell.length_b   1.000
_cell.length_c   1.000
_cell.angle_alpha   90.00
_cell.angle_beta   90.00
_cell.angle_gamma   90.00
#
_symmetry.space_group_name_H-M   'P 1'
#
loop_
_entity.id
_entity.type
_entity.pdbx_description
1 polymer ?
#
loop_
_entity_poly.entity_id
_entity_poly.type
_entity_poly.pdbx_seq_one_letter_code
_entity_poly.pdbx_strand_id
1 'polypeptide(L)'
;MIVAIHQPNFFPWLGYFEKISRADRFIFLDDVQFPKSGAGANSNRVKMLVSGEARWITASIARNFDGNRRINQVEFNTSEYWREKMIK
;
A
#
# COMPACT_ATOMS: atom_id res chain seq x y z
N MET A 1 11.03 25.77 3.51
CA MET A 1 11.00 24.57 2.63
C MET A 1 10.58 23.37 3.46
N ILE A 2 9.38 22.86 3.24
CA ILE A 2 8.79 21.69 3.90
C ILE A 2 9.08 20.45 3.06
N VAL A 3 9.78 19.48 3.63
CA VAL A 3 10.02 18.18 3.02
C VAL A 3 9.26 17.12 3.80
N ALA A 4 8.45 16.33 3.11
CA ALA A 4 7.72 15.21 3.69
C ALA A 4 8.18 13.89 3.06
N ILE A 5 8.25 12.84 3.86
CA ILE A 5 8.58 11.49 3.42
C ILE A 5 7.57 10.49 3.99
N HIS A 6 7.12 9.54 3.17
CA HIS A 6 6.18 8.52 3.62
C HIS A 6 6.31 7.23 2.82
N GLN A 7 6.14 6.08 3.49
CA GLN A 7 6.03 4.79 2.82
C GLN A 7 4.74 4.77 1.96
N PRO A 8 4.76 4.18 0.77
CA PRO A 8 3.56 4.05 -0.04
C PRO A 8 2.56 3.07 0.60
N ASN A 9 1.28 3.43 0.55
CA ASN A 9 0.16 2.60 0.96
C ASN A 9 -0.55 2.03 -0.28
N PHE A 10 -1.17 0.86 -0.15
CA PHE A 10 -1.92 0.21 -1.21
C PHE A 10 -3.04 1.09 -1.75
N PHE A 11 -3.77 1.76 -0.85
CA PHE A 11 -4.68 2.84 -1.18
C PHE A 11 -4.36 4.05 -0.30
N PRO A 12 -4.08 5.23 -0.87
CA PRO A 12 -3.88 6.45 -0.11
C PRO A 12 -5.21 6.93 0.51
N TRP A 13 -5.15 7.38 1.74
CA TRP A 13 -6.27 8.06 2.44
C TRP A 13 -6.15 9.59 2.32
N LEU A 14 -7.16 10.33 2.80
CA LEU A 14 -7.18 11.79 2.70
C LEU A 14 -5.94 12.46 3.33
N GLY A 15 -5.49 12.00 4.50
CA GLY A 15 -4.31 12.55 5.18
C GLY A 15 -2.98 12.31 4.43
N TYR A 16 -2.94 11.35 3.50
CA TYR A 16 -1.77 11.12 2.64
C TYR A 16 -1.69 12.21 1.59
N PHE A 17 -2.83 12.53 0.96
CA PHE A 17 -2.93 13.62 0.00
C PHE A 17 -2.74 14.99 0.65
N GLU A 18 -3.26 15.20 1.86
CA GLU A 18 -3.01 16.43 2.62
C GLU A 18 -1.52 16.61 2.92
N LYS A 19 -0.82 15.53 3.30
CA LYS A 19 0.62 15.58 3.52
C LYS A 19 1.40 15.94 2.25
N ILE A 20 0.98 15.40 1.10
CA ILE A 20 1.56 15.77 -0.21
C ILE A 20 1.30 17.24 -0.50
N SER A 21 0.06 17.71 -0.33
CA SER A 21 -0.32 19.09 -0.69
C SER A 21 0.34 20.15 0.19
N ARG A 22 0.70 19.81 1.43
CA ARG A 22 1.40 20.71 2.36
C ARG A 22 2.93 20.72 2.19
N ALA A 23 3.50 19.81 1.39
CA ALA A 23 4.95 19.69 1.24
C ALA A 23 5.44 20.41 -0.02
N ASP A 24 6.57 21.13 0.08
CA ASP A 24 7.28 21.66 -1.09
C ASP A 24 7.92 20.53 -1.89
N ARG A 25 8.34 19.46 -1.20
CA ARG A 25 8.87 18.22 -1.77
C ARG A 25 8.35 17.03 -1.00
N PHE A 26 7.76 16.07 -1.71
CA PHE A 26 7.31 14.80 -1.14
C PHE A 26 8.17 13.66 -1.67
N ILE A 27 8.63 12.79 -0.78
CA ILE A 27 9.47 11.63 -1.09
C ILE A 27 8.67 10.37 -0.78
N PHE A 28 8.56 9.48 -1.77
CA PHE A 28 8.09 8.12 -1.55
C PHE A 28 9.24 7.30 -0.93
N LEU A 29 9.03 6.77 0.27
CA LEU A 29 9.99 5.89 0.95
C LEU A 29 9.71 4.44 0.53
N ASP A 30 10.09 4.09 -0.69
CA ASP A 30 9.89 2.77 -1.28
C ASP A 30 11.16 1.91 -1.34
N ASP A 31 12.34 2.52 -1.09
CA ASP A 31 13.63 1.84 -1.04
C ASP A 31 13.93 1.13 0.32
N VAL A 32 12.89 0.91 1.12
CA VAL A 32 12.93 0.21 2.40
C VAL A 32 12.31 -1.18 2.28
N GLN A 33 12.67 -2.08 3.19
CA GLN A 33 12.16 -3.45 3.22
C GLN A 33 10.63 -3.49 3.28
N PHE A 34 10.04 -4.39 2.48
CA PHE A 34 8.60 -4.60 2.49
C PHE A 34 8.15 -5.18 3.85
N PRO A 35 7.21 -4.51 4.53
CA PRO A 35 6.78 -4.90 5.87
C PRO A 35 5.91 -6.17 5.84
N LYS A 36 6.30 -7.20 6.61
CA LYS A 36 5.56 -8.47 6.70
C LYS A 36 4.32 -8.39 7.60
N SER A 37 4.24 -7.41 8.51
CA SER A 37 3.15 -7.28 9.49
C SER A 37 2.99 -5.84 10.01
N GLY A 38 2.00 -5.63 10.89
CA GLY A 38 1.78 -4.34 11.57
C GLY A 38 1.21 -3.24 10.67
N ALA A 39 1.51 -1.99 11.01
CA ALA A 39 1.05 -0.82 10.26
C ALA A 39 1.62 -0.78 8.82
N GLY A 40 2.80 -1.37 8.60
CA GLY A 40 3.42 -1.45 7.28
C GLY A 40 2.67 -2.37 6.31
N ALA A 41 1.90 -3.34 6.80
CA ALA A 41 1.13 -4.23 5.93
C ALA A 41 0.07 -3.48 5.08
N ASN A 42 -0.16 -2.19 5.31
CA ASN A 42 -0.99 -1.34 4.47
C ASN A 42 -0.42 -1.12 3.06
N SER A 43 0.84 -1.48 2.79
CA SER A 43 1.42 -1.40 1.43
C SER A 43 0.79 -2.38 0.43
N ASN A 44 0.08 -3.42 0.87
CA ASN A 44 -0.63 -4.35 -0.01
C ASN A 44 -2.07 -4.69 0.44
N ARG A 45 -2.60 -3.99 1.45
CA ARG A 45 -3.96 -4.22 1.95
C ARG A 45 -4.65 -2.92 2.33
N VAL A 46 -5.96 -2.90 2.22
CA VAL A 46 -6.82 -1.78 2.63
C VAL A 46 -8.11 -2.32 3.22
N LYS A 47 -8.65 -1.64 4.23
CA LYS A 47 -10.02 -1.85 4.69
C LYS A 47 -10.91 -0.87 3.95
N MET A 48 -11.88 -1.39 3.21
CA MET A 48 -12.81 -0.56 2.45
C MET A 48 -14.25 -1.03 2.65
N LEU A 49 -15.19 -0.13 2.39
CA LEU A 49 -16.61 -0.46 2.39
C LEU A 49 -16.96 -1.09 1.04
N VAL A 50 -17.42 -2.33 1.05
CA VAL A 50 -17.88 -3.06 -0.14
C VAL A 50 -19.29 -3.53 0.15
N SER A 51 -20.26 -3.11 -0.67
CA SER A 51 -21.66 -3.50 -0.52
C SER A 51 -22.24 -3.21 0.87
N GLY A 52 -21.80 -2.11 1.51
CA GLY A 52 -22.24 -1.70 2.86
C GLY A 52 -21.52 -2.39 4.02
N GLU A 53 -20.57 -3.29 3.74
CA GLU A 53 -19.82 -4.03 4.74
C GLU A 53 -18.32 -3.66 4.70
N ALA A 54 -17.69 -3.52 5.87
CA ALA A 54 -16.28 -3.20 5.95
C ALA A 54 -15.42 -4.44 5.72
N ARG A 55 -14.77 -4.55 4.55
CA ARG A 55 -13.96 -5.70 4.14
C ARG A 55 -12.48 -5.35 4.02
N TRP A 56 -11.63 -6.29 4.41
CA TRP A 56 -10.21 -6.22 4.09
C TRP A 56 -9.98 -6.75 2.67
N ILE A 57 -9.40 -5.92 1.82
CA ILE A 57 -8.94 -6.29 0.51
C ILE A 57 -7.42 -6.32 0.54
N THR A 58 -6.86 -7.49 0.24
CA THR A 58 -5.41 -7.72 0.20
C THR A 58 -5.03 -8.12 -1.21
N ALA A 59 -4.12 -7.38 -1.83
CA ALA A 59 -3.41 -7.84 -3.00
C ALA A 59 -2.24 -8.70 -2.55
N SER A 60 -2.33 -10.01 -2.79
CA SER A 60 -1.21 -10.90 -2.47
C SER A 60 0.02 -10.57 -3.32
N ILE A 61 1.18 -10.89 -2.77
CA ILE A 61 2.48 -10.62 -3.37
C ILE A 61 3.00 -11.93 -3.98
N ALA A 62 3.76 -11.83 -5.07
CA ALA A 62 4.38 -12.99 -5.71
C ALA A 62 5.22 -13.82 -4.72
N ARG A 63 5.08 -15.16 -4.76
CA ARG A 63 5.64 -16.10 -3.78
C ARG A 63 7.17 -16.20 -3.77
N ASN A 64 7.86 -15.66 -4.78
CA ASN A 64 9.34 -15.65 -4.85
C ASN A 64 9.97 -14.58 -3.92
N PHE A 65 9.30 -14.30 -2.81
CA PHE A 65 9.65 -13.27 -1.84
C PHE A 65 10.48 -13.91 -0.72
N ASP A 66 11.79 -13.66 -0.73
CA ASP A 66 12.76 -14.12 0.28
C ASP A 66 12.69 -13.32 1.59
N GLY A 67 11.79 -12.35 1.68
CA GLY A 67 11.63 -11.52 2.86
C GLY A 67 12.45 -10.24 2.87
N ASN A 68 13.39 -10.05 1.93
CA ASN A 68 14.34 -8.94 1.95
C ASN A 68 14.11 -7.91 0.83
N ARG A 69 13.06 -8.09 0.03
CA ARG A 69 12.76 -7.14 -1.04
C ARG A 69 12.33 -5.79 -0.50
N ARG A 70 12.72 -4.75 -1.21
CA ARG A 70 12.25 -3.38 -0.99
C ARG A 70 10.82 -3.23 -1.53
N ILE A 71 10.09 -2.22 -1.05
CA ILE A 71 8.70 -1.99 -1.50
C ILE A 71 8.65 -1.79 -3.03
N ASN A 72 9.62 -1.10 -3.62
CA ASN A 72 9.72 -0.89 -5.07
C ASN A 72 10.10 -2.15 -5.89
N GLN A 73 10.41 -3.28 -5.25
CA GLN A 73 10.76 -4.56 -5.88
C GLN A 73 9.67 -5.63 -5.72
N VAL A 74 8.55 -5.25 -5.10
CA VAL A 74 7.44 -6.14 -4.81
C VAL A 74 6.43 -6.10 -5.95
N GLU A 75 6.06 -7.29 -6.43
CA GLU A 75 5.05 -7.45 -7.47
C GLU A 75 3.81 -8.13 -6.90
N PHE A 76 2.63 -7.67 -7.32
CA PHE A 76 1.39 -8.34 -6.98
C PHE A 76 1.26 -9.66 -7.73
N ASN A 77 0.63 -10.64 -7.09
CA ASN A 77 0.26 -11.89 -7.72
C ASN A 77 -0.85 -11.62 -8.76
N THR A 78 -0.56 -11.95 -10.02
CA THR A 78 -1.47 -11.74 -11.16
C THR A 78 -2.57 -12.80 -11.25
N SER A 79 -2.41 -13.95 -10.57
CA SER A 79 -3.39 -15.04 -10.56
C SER A 79 -4.56 -14.80 -9.60
N GLU A 80 -4.48 -13.80 -8.73
CA GLU A 80 -5.55 -13.45 -7.80
C GLU A 80 -6.37 -12.25 -8.26
N TYR A 81 -7.68 -12.45 -8.42
CA TYR A 81 -8.64 -11.41 -8.77
C TYR A 81 -9.06 -10.55 -7.57
N TRP A 82 -8.08 -10.03 -6.80
CA TRP A 82 -8.37 -9.16 -5.65
C TRP A 82 -9.13 -7.89 -6.05
N ARG A 83 -8.99 -7.44 -7.29
CA ARG A 83 -9.73 -6.30 -7.86
C ARG A 83 -11.23 -6.56 -7.93
N GLU A 84 -11.65 -7.78 -8.25
CA GLU A 84 -13.07 -8.12 -8.32
C GLU A 84 -13.74 -8.05 -6.94
N LYS A 85 -12.99 -8.38 -5.87
CA LYS A 85 -13.45 -8.28 -4.48
C LYS A 85 -13.69 -6.84 -4.03
N MET A 86 -13.23 -5.84 -4.80
CA MET A 86 -13.48 -4.42 -4.52
C MET A 86 -14.86 -3.96 -5.00
N ILE A 87 -15.46 -4.68 -5.96
CA ILE A 87 -16.69 -4.29 -6.65
C ILE A 87 -17.89 -5.12 -6.18
N LYS A 88 -17.64 -6.31 -5.58
CA LYS A 88 -18.65 -7.27 -5.12
C LYS A 88 -18.61 -7.44 -3.60
#